data_AF-A0A7X9GK72-F1
#
_entry.id   AF-A0A7X9GK72-F1
#
_cell.length_a   1.000
_cell.length_b   1.000
_cell.length_c   1.000
_cell.angle_alpha   90.00
_cell.angle_beta   90.00
_cell.angle_gamma   90.00
#
_symmetry.space_group_name_H-M   'P 1'
#
loop_
_entity.id
_entity.type
_entity.pdbx_description
1 polymer ?
#
loop_
_entity_poly.entity_id
_entity_poly.type
_entity_poly.pdbx_seq_one_letter_code
_entity_poly.pdbx_strand_id
1 'polypeptide(L)' 'MDFYNNEKLQERFGCRTPLEVRQEALTSSEPAQYPISVNKRMQKYKEKWIA' A
#
# COMPACT_ATOMS: atom_id res chain seq x y z
N MET A 1 -11.53 13.88 10.08
CA MET A 1 -10.55 13.19 9.21
C MET A 1 -9.66 12.24 10.01
N ASP A 2 -9.79 12.24 11.33
CA ASP A 2 -8.87 11.59 12.26
C ASP A 2 -9.03 10.07 12.29
N PHE A 3 -10.26 9.59 12.13
CA PHE A 3 -10.57 8.16 12.08
C PHE A 3 -9.71 7.38 11.07
N TYR A 4 -9.60 7.88 9.83
CA TYR A 4 -8.84 7.20 8.76
C TYR A 4 -7.32 7.26 8.97
N ASN A 5 -6.83 8.23 9.75
CA ASN A 5 -5.40 8.40 10.00
C ASN A 5 -4.93 7.65 11.25
N ASN A 6 -5.74 7.65 12.30
CA ASN A 6 -5.33 7.27 13.65
C ASN A 6 -6.09 6.07 14.23
N GLU A 7 -7.30 5.77 13.76
CA GLU A 7 -8.14 4.73 14.37
C GLU A 7 -8.27 3.49 13.47
N LYS A 8 -8.20 3.70 12.15
CA LYS A 8 -8.33 2.62 11.18
C LYS A 8 -7.04 1.81 11.07
N LEU A 9 -6.95 0.74 11.85
CA LEU A 9 -5.91 -0.28 11.71
C LEU A 9 -6.05 -1.00 10.37
N GLN A 10 -4.92 -1.23 9.68
CA GLN A 10 -4.91 -1.94 8.41
C GLN A 10 -4.06 -3.20 8.51
N GLU A 11 -4.67 -4.34 8.20
CA GLU A 11 -4.02 -5.65 8.23
C GLU A 11 -2.80 -5.71 7.30
N ARG A 12 -2.88 -5.05 6.13
CA ARG A 12 -1.75 -4.91 5.18
C ARG A 12 -0.49 -4.34 5.83
N PHE A 13 -0.63 -3.51 6.86
CA PHE A 13 0.48 -2.85 7.56
C PHE A 13 0.80 -3.53 8.90
N GLY A 14 0.36 -4.78 9.13
CA GLY A 14 0.57 -5.47 10.40
C GLY A 14 -0.26 -4.88 11.54
N CYS A 15 -1.52 -4.51 11.25
CA CYS A 15 -2.44 -3.87 12.19
C CYS A 15 -1.93 -2.51 12.70
N ARG A 16 -1.25 -1.74 11.84
CA ARG A 16 -0.84 -0.37 12.11
C ARG A 16 -1.79 0.65 11.47
N THR A 17 -1.78 1.85 12.01
CA THR A 17 -2.54 2.98 11.48
C THR A 17 -1.78 3.64 10.32
N PRO A 18 -2.47 4.31 9.38
CA PRO A 18 -1.79 5.02 8.30
C PRO A 18 -0.81 6.10 8.77
N LEU A 19 -1.04 6.72 9.93
CA LEU A 19 -0.11 7.71 10.49
C LEU A 19 1.19 7.06 10.97
N GLU A 20 1.11 5.97 11.73
CA GLU A 20 2.28 5.24 12.23
C GLU A 20 3.15 4.74 11.07
N VAL A 21 2.53 4.16 10.04
CA VAL A 21 3.23 3.67 8.84
C VAL A 21 3.95 4.82 8.12
N ARG A 22 3.34 6.00 8.07
CA ARG A 22 3.95 7.18 7.44
C ARG A 22 5.14 7.71 8.25
N GLN A 23 5.01 7.74 9.57
CA GLN A 23 6.09 8.16 10.47
C GLN A 23 7.28 7.19 10.42
N GLU A 24 7.01 5.88 10.41
CA GLU A 24 8.02 4.83 10.27
C GLU A 24 8.77 4.95 8.94
N ALA A 25 8.05 5.18 7.84
CA ALA A 25 8.64 5.38 6.52
C ALA A 25 9.51 6.65 6.42
N LEU A 26 9.14 7.72 7.13
CA LEU A 26 9.93 8.96 7.17
C LEU A 26 11.20 8.84 8.03
N THR A 27 11.19 7.94 9.02
CA THR A 27 12.30 7.76 9.97
C THR A 27 13.29 6.69 9.50
N SER A 28 12.82 5.68 8.75
CA SER A 28 13.66 4.61 8.26
C SER A 28 14.48 5.04 7.04
N SER A 29 15.77 4.65 7.01
CA SER A 29 16.60 4.77 5.80
C SER A 29 16.12 3.85 4.67
N GLU A 30 15.46 2.74 5.02
CA GLU A 30 14.88 1.79 4.09
C GLU A 30 13.42 1.54 4.47
N PRO A 31 12.45 2.23 3.85
CA PRO A 31 11.05 2.10 4.21
C PRO A 31 10.47 0.76 3.71
N ALA A 32 9.59 0.16 4.53
CA ALA A 32 8.89 -1.06 4.18
C ALA A 32 8.05 -0.88 2.91
N GLN A 33 8.21 -1.78 1.95
CA GLN A 33 7.48 -1.74 0.68
C GLN A 33 6.19 -2.53 0.78
N TYR A 34 5.08 -1.91 0.38
CA TYR A 34 3.76 -2.55 0.33
C TYR A 34 3.26 -2.62 -1.12
N PRO A 35 3.82 -3.50 -1.96
CA PRO A 35 3.45 -3.59 -3.35
C PRO A 35 1.97 -3.90 -3.52
N ILE A 36 1.38 -3.35 -4.58
CA ILE A 36 0.00 -3.68 -4.99
C ILE A 36 0.10 -4.97 -5.80
N SER A 37 -0.74 -5.95 -5.49
CA SER A 37 -0.76 -7.20 -6.25
C SER A 37 -1.12 -6.93 -7.70
N VAL A 38 -0.46 -7.64 -8.62
CA VAL A 38 -0.68 -7.46 -10.05
C VAL A 38 -2.11 -7.85 -10.40
N ASN A 39 -2.83 -6.92 -11.05
CA ASN A 39 -4.16 -7.22 -11.56
C ASN A 39 -4.06 -8.04 -12.86
N LYS A 40 -4.35 -9.34 -12.76
CA LYS A 40 -4.32 -10.27 -13.90
C LYS A 40 -5.22 -9.83 -15.06
N ARG A 41 -6.33 -9.14 -14.80
CA ARG A 41 -7.21 -8.62 -15.88
C ARG A 41 -6.55 -7.48 -16.63
N MET A 42 -5.86 -6.57 -15.92
CA MET A 42 -5.10 -5.50 -16.55
C MET A 42 -3.96 -6.04 -17.39
N GLN A 43 -3.25 -7.06 -16.90
CA GLN A 43 -2.17 -7.70 -17.66
C GLN A 43 -2.70 -8.32 -18.96
N LYS A 44 -3.77 -9.12 -18.90
CA LYS A 44 -4.42 -9.69 -20.09
C LYS A 44 -4.91 -8.65 -21.09
N TYR A 45 -5.46 -7.54 -20.58
CA TYR A 45 -5.86 -6.42 -21.44
C TYR A 45 -4.63 -5.84 -22.16
N LYS A 46 -3.56 -5.53 -21.41
CA LYS A 46 -2.31 -5.04 -22.00
C LYS A 46 -1.73 -6.02 -23.03
N GLU A 47 -1.69 -7.32 -22.75
CA GLU A 47 -1.24 -8.36 -23.70
C GLU A 47 -2.07 -8.40 -24.98
N LYS A 48 -3.38 -8.11 -24.91
CA LYS A 48 -4.27 -8.09 -26.08
C LYS A 48 -4.07 -6.85 -26.96
N TRP A 49 -3.66 -5.72 -26.37
CA TRP A 49 -3.65 -4.41 -27.03
C TRP A 49 -2.24 -3.81 -27.23
N ILE A 50 -1.22 -4.41 -26.62
CA ILE A 50 0.18 -4.15 -26.95
C ILE A 50 0.52 -5.10 -28.11
N ALA A 51 0.53 -4.55 -29.33
CA ALA A 51 1.04 -5.19 -30.53
C ALA A 51 2.56 -4.99 -30.64
#